data_AF-A0A7C6WU73-F1
#
_entry.id   AF-A0A7C6WU73-F1
#
_cell.length_a   1.000
_cell.length_b   1.000
_cell.length_c   1.000
_cell.angle_alpha   90.00
_cell.angle_beta   90.00
_cell.angle_gamma   90.00
#
_symmetry.space_group_name_H-M   'P 1'
#
loop_
_entity.id
_entity.type
_entity.pdbx_description
1 polymer ?
#
loop_
_entity_poly.entity_id
_entity_poly.type
_entity_poly.pdbx_seq_one_letter_code
_entity_poly.pdbx_strand_id
1 'polypeptide(L)'
;DAPQVDAATTVRGYYRALPLIKPHVRITHTEPSGDQLLVTVQSDVYAPVAYLKTIDDRTHLSDNYFELLPGVPHVIALPKDEAEGVQALALPIKPKAKE
;
A
#
# COMPACT_ATOMS: atom_id res chain seq x y z
N ASP A 1 -24.06 -20.09 -35.57
CA ASP A 1 -23.06 -19.08 -35.18
C ASP A 1 -22.82 -19.06 -33.69
N ALA A 2 -21.89 -19.89 -33.21
CA ALA A 2 -21.36 -19.75 -31.85
C ALA A 2 -20.16 -18.80 -31.92
N PRO A 3 -20.02 -17.84 -31.00
CA PRO A 3 -18.87 -16.94 -31.02
C PRO A 3 -17.59 -17.76 -30.78
N GLN A 4 -16.69 -17.72 -31.75
CA GLN A 4 -15.36 -18.31 -31.65
C GLN A 4 -14.57 -17.48 -30.63
N VAL A 5 -14.55 -17.96 -29.39
CA VAL A 5 -13.74 -17.38 -28.33
C VAL A 5 -12.29 -17.70 -28.65
N ASP A 6 -11.59 -16.73 -29.21
CA ASP A 6 -10.16 -16.82 -29.47
C ASP A 6 -9.47 -17.07 -28.12
N ALA A 7 -8.85 -18.24 -27.96
CA ALA A 7 -8.28 -18.71 -26.68
C ALA A 7 -7.19 -17.77 -26.13
N ALA A 8 -6.74 -16.82 -26.96
CA ALA A 8 -5.82 -15.74 -26.61
C ALA A 8 -6.50 -14.50 -25.98
N THR A 9 -7.82 -14.49 -25.77
CA THR A 9 -8.46 -13.58 -24.81
C THR A 9 -8.06 -14.06 -23.42
N THR A 10 -6.80 -13.80 -23.10
CA THR A 10 -6.04 -14.49 -22.06
C THR A 10 -6.77 -14.25 -20.74
N VAL A 11 -6.95 -15.28 -19.91
CA VAL A 11 -7.56 -15.18 -18.57
C VAL A 11 -7.02 -13.95 -17.78
N ARG A 12 -5.75 -13.59 -18.01
CA ARG A 12 -5.10 -12.36 -17.51
C ARG A 12 -5.80 -11.05 -17.84
N GLY A 13 -6.40 -10.90 -19.02
CA GLY A 13 -7.14 -9.69 -19.42
C GLY A 13 -8.38 -9.48 -18.55
N TYR A 14 -9.14 -10.56 -18.30
CA TYR A 14 -10.30 -10.54 -17.41
C TYR A 14 -9.92 -10.15 -15.98
N TYR A 15 -8.82 -10.69 -15.45
CA TYR A 15 -8.36 -10.35 -14.10
C TYR A 15 -7.91 -8.90 -13.94
N ARG A 16 -7.39 -8.25 -14.99
CA ARG A 16 -7.00 -6.83 -14.95
C ARG A 16 -8.18 -5.88 -14.94
N ALA A 17 -9.29 -6.29 -15.55
CA ALA A 17 -10.51 -5.50 -15.59
C ALA A 17 -11.35 -5.63 -14.30
N LEU A 18 -10.92 -6.46 -13.35
CA LEU A 18 -11.65 -6.63 -12.09
C LEU A 18 -11.67 -5.31 -11.31
N PRO A 19 -12.85 -4.93 -10.76
CA PRO A 19 -12.95 -3.78 -9.88
C PRO A 19 -12.30 -4.11 -8.53
N LEU A 20 -11.00 -3.94 -8.45
CA LEU A 20 -10.26 -4.12 -7.20
C LEU A 20 -10.62 -2.99 -6.23
N ILE A 21 -10.93 -3.36 -4.98
CA ILE A 21 -11.15 -2.40 -3.91
C ILE A 21 -9.86 -1.61 -3.72
N LYS A 22 -9.98 -0.27 -3.69
CA LYS A 22 -8.82 0.59 -3.45
C LYS A 22 -8.31 0.34 -2.03
N PRO A 23 -7.02 0.01 -1.86
CA PRO A 23 -6.46 -0.16 -0.53
C PRO A 23 -6.52 1.14 0.25
N HIS A 24 -6.94 1.02 1.51
CA HIS A 24 -6.91 2.10 2.47
C HIS A 24 -6.02 1.66 3.62
N VAL A 25 -4.93 2.39 3.82
CA VAL A 25 -3.94 2.11 4.88
C VAL A 25 -4.20 3.09 6.01
N ARG A 26 -4.22 2.57 7.23
CA ARG A 26 -4.49 3.36 8.44
C ARG A 26 -3.35 3.18 9.41
N ILE A 27 -3.02 4.25 10.12
CA ILE A 27 -2.19 4.17 11.32
C ILE A 27 -3.11 3.70 12.45
N THR A 28 -2.81 2.56 13.05
CA THR A 28 -3.60 1.95 14.11
C THR A 28 -3.04 2.27 15.49
N HIS A 29 -1.72 2.43 15.59
CA HIS A 29 -1.05 2.71 16.85
C HIS A 29 0.25 3.47 16.63
N THR A 30 0.64 4.30 17.60
CA THR A 30 1.94 4.96 17.64
C THR A 30 2.53 4.85 19.05
N GLU A 31 3.80 4.46 19.15
CA GLU A 31 4.50 4.33 20.42
C GLU A 31 5.90 4.98 20.37
N PRO A 32 6.27 5.80 21.38
CA PRO A 32 7.62 6.33 21.48
C PRO A 32 8.64 5.24 21.82
N SER A 33 9.77 5.19 21.11
CA SER A 33 10.89 4.29 21.39
C SER A 33 12.22 5.04 21.26
N GLY A 34 12.82 5.43 22.39
CA GLY A 34 14.07 6.21 22.39
C GLY A 34 13.93 7.58 21.72
N ASP A 35 14.69 7.83 20.66
CA ASP A 35 14.64 9.00 19.77
C ASP A 35 13.68 8.80 18.58
N GLN A 36 13.08 7.62 18.46
CA GLN A 36 12.17 7.25 17.38
C GLN A 36 10.71 7.17 17.84
N LEU A 37 9.81 7.25 16.87
CA LEU A 37 8.41 6.89 16.99
C LEU A 37 8.20 5.62 16.16
N LEU A 38 7.60 4.60 16.77
CA LEU A 38 7.13 3.42 16.06
C LEU A 38 5.68 3.65 15.65
N VAL A 39 5.41 3.49 14.36
CA VAL A 39 4.08 3.66 13.75
C VAL A 39 3.63 2.31 13.24
N THR A 40 2.52 1.84 13.80
CA THR A 40 1.86 0.62 13.34
C THR A 40 0.82 1.00 12.30
N VAL A 41 0.93 0.41 11.11
CA VAL A 41 -0.01 0.57 10.03
C VAL A 41 -0.69 -0.75 9.68
N GLN A 42 -1.91 -0.67 9.16
CA GLN A 42 -2.66 -1.84 8.73
C GLN A 42 -3.59 -1.48 7.56
N SER A 43 -3.94 -2.49 6.76
CA SER A 43 -4.98 -2.36 5.74
C SER A 43 -6.01 -3.49 5.85
N ASP A 44 -7.25 -3.18 5.49
CA ASP A 44 -8.36 -4.13 5.44
C ASP A 44 -8.31 -5.01 4.18
N VAL A 45 -7.58 -4.57 3.16
CA VAL A 45 -7.42 -5.27 1.88
C VAL A 45 -5.95 -5.32 1.49
N TYR A 46 -5.63 -6.13 0.48
CA TYR A 46 -4.26 -6.27 -0.01
C TYR A 46 -3.77 -4.95 -0.62
N ALA A 47 -2.64 -4.44 -0.12
CA ALA A 47 -1.98 -3.26 -0.65
C ALA A 47 -0.55 -3.64 -1.10
N PRO A 48 -0.30 -3.78 -2.42
CA PRO A 48 1.01 -4.24 -2.90
C PRO A 48 2.13 -3.23 -2.68
N VAL A 49 1.78 -1.94 -2.61
CA VAL A 49 2.75 -0.87 -2.32
C VAL A 49 2.07 0.13 -1.39
N ALA A 50 2.42 0.05 -0.11
CA ALA A 50 2.06 0.98 0.94
C ALA A 50 3.29 1.77 1.39
N TYR A 51 3.09 3.00 1.83
CA TYR A 51 4.18 3.89 2.23
C TYR A 51 3.71 4.90 3.28
N LEU A 52 4.65 5.38 4.09
CA LEU A 52 4.44 6.53 4.94
C LEU A 52 4.88 7.80 4.20
N LYS A 53 4.02 8.80 4.23
CA LYS A 53 4.32 10.15 3.78
C LYS A 53 4.52 11.04 5.00
N THR A 54 5.73 11.55 5.15
CA THR A 54 6.14 12.55 6.15
C THR A 54 6.04 13.96 5.55
N ILE A 55 6.31 14.98 6.37
CA ILE A 55 6.38 16.38 5.89
C ILE A 55 7.65 16.60 5.05
N ASP A 56 8.78 16.03 5.47
CA ASP A 56 10.04 16.05 4.72
C ASP A 56 10.24 14.72 3.97
N ASP A 57 10.33 14.75 2.64
CA ASP A 57 10.57 13.54 1.85
C ASP A 57 11.97 12.93 2.08
N ARG A 58 12.84 13.59 2.85
CA ARG A 58 14.17 13.10 3.24
C ARG A 58 14.19 12.31 4.55
N THR A 59 13.04 12.14 5.21
CA THR A 59 12.97 11.37 6.46
C THR A 59 13.56 9.98 6.28
N HIS A 60 14.45 9.58 7.18
CA HIS A 60 14.95 8.22 7.24
C HIS A 60 13.96 7.32 7.97
N LEU A 61 13.14 6.60 7.20
CA LEU A 61 12.23 5.57 7.70
C LEU A 61 12.94 4.21 7.76
N SER A 62 12.58 3.37 8.74
CA SER A 62 13.12 2.01 8.81
C SER A 62 12.68 1.13 7.64
N ASP A 63 11.50 1.41 7.09
CA ASP A 63 10.92 0.74 5.94
C ASP A 63 9.97 1.69 5.20
N ASN A 64 9.91 1.58 3.87
CA ASN A 64 8.98 2.34 3.05
C ASN A 64 8.73 1.61 1.71
N TYR A 65 7.57 1.83 1.09
CA TYR A 65 7.15 1.12 -0.13
C TYR A 65 7.06 -0.41 0.06
N PHE A 66 6.42 -0.83 1.15
CA PHE A 66 6.26 -2.24 1.55
C PHE A 66 4.91 -2.82 1.12
N GLU A 67 4.81 -4.13 1.14
CA GLU A 67 3.58 -4.88 0.93
C GLU A 67 2.79 -4.99 2.24
N LEU A 68 1.47 -4.77 2.20
CA LEU A 68 0.57 -4.99 3.32
C LEU A 68 -0.47 -6.06 2.99
N LEU A 69 -0.48 -7.11 3.80
CA LEU A 69 -1.50 -8.14 3.76
C LEU A 69 -2.75 -7.71 4.56
N PRO A 70 -3.95 -8.16 4.17
CA PRO A 70 -5.18 -7.85 4.89
C PRO A 70 -5.08 -8.26 6.36
N GLY A 71 -5.34 -7.32 7.27
CA GLY A 71 -5.39 -7.61 8.70
C GLY A 71 -4.03 -7.75 9.39
N VAL A 72 -2.92 -7.75 8.64
CA VAL A 72 -1.59 -7.91 9.21
C VAL A 72 -0.98 -6.53 9.50
N PRO A 73 -0.71 -6.20 10.78
CA PRO A 73 -0.06 -4.95 11.12
C PRO A 73 1.41 -4.96 10.71
N HIS A 74 1.91 -3.79 10.30
CA HIS A 74 3.33 -3.56 10.00
C HIS A 74 3.84 -2.38 10.81
N VAL A 75 5.04 -2.48 11.36
CA VAL A 75 5.61 -1.47 12.26
C VAL A 75 6.78 -0.78 11.58
N ILE A 76 6.77 0.55 11.56
CA ILE A 76 7.78 1.37 10.91
C ILE A 76 8.30 2.38 11.93
N ALA A 77 9.62 2.48 12.04
CA ALA A 77 10.26 3.48 12.88
C ALA A 77 10.60 4.72 12.05
N LEU A 78 10.38 5.89 12.66
CA LEU A 78 10.79 7.19 12.13
C LEU A 78 11.28 8.12 13.26
N PRO A 79 12.04 9.17 12.96
CA PRO A 79 12.44 10.17 13.95
C PRO A 79 11.22 10.87 14.57
N LYS A 80 11.24 11.11 15.88
CA LYS A 80 10.13 11.79 16.59
C LYS A 80 9.83 13.18 16.05
N ASP A 81 10.88 13.89 15.64
CA ASP A 81 10.79 15.27 15.16
C ASP A 81 10.00 15.39 13.84
N GLU A 82 9.83 14.27 13.15
CA GLU A 82 9.17 14.18 11.84
C GLU A 82 7.83 13.42 11.91
N ALA A 83 7.35 13.13 13.13
CA ALA A 83 6.09 12.43 13.37
C ALA A 83 4.85 13.27 13.07
N GLU A 84 4.97 14.60 13.14
CA GLU A 84 3.85 15.50 12.88
C GLU A 84 3.45 15.42 11.39
N GLY A 85 2.16 15.22 11.14
CA GLY A 85 1.62 15.17 9.77
C GLY A 85 1.90 13.87 8.99
N VAL A 86 2.41 12.82 9.63
CA VAL A 86 2.59 11.51 9.00
C VAL A 86 1.26 10.93 8.50
N GLN A 87 1.26 10.46 7.26
CA GLN A 87 0.11 9.80 6.63
C GLN A 87 0.53 8.43 6.10
N ALA A 88 -0.34 7.43 6.27
CA ALA A 88 -0.16 6.13 5.64
C ALA A 88 -0.98 6.07 4.35
N LEU A 89 -0.34 5.72 3.25
CA LEU A 89 -0.94 5.72 1.91
C LEU A 89 -0.62 4.42 1.19
N ALA A 90 -1.43 4.10 0.18
CA ALA A 90 -1.15 3.01 -0.75
C ALA A 90 -1.26 3.49 -2.19
N LEU A 91 -0.40 2.94 -3.05
CA LEU A 91 -0.51 3.16 -4.48
C LEU A 91 -1.66 2.31 -5.03
N PRO A 92 -2.58 2.91 -5.81
CA PRO A 92 -3.65 2.16 -6.42
C PRO A 92 -3.09 1.17 -7.45
N ILE A 93 -3.63 -0.04 -7.46
CA ILE A 93 -3.36 -1.02 -8.51
C ILE A 93 -3.96 -0.48 -9.81
N LYS A 94 -3.13 0.14 -10.65
CA LYS A 94 -3.54 0.53 -12.00
C LYS A 94 -3.44 -0.68 -12.92
N PRO A 95 -4.53 -1.12 -13.56
CA PRO A 95 -4.40 -2.05 -14.65
C PRO A 95 -3.60 -1.36 -15.76
N LYS A 96 -2.42 -1.87 -16.09
CA LYS A 96 -1.74 -1.45 -17.32
C LYS A 96 -2.61 -1.88 -18.50
N ALA A 97 -3.31 -0.92 -19.12
CA ALA A 97 -3.68 -1.05 -20.51
C ALA A 97 -2.38 -1.18 -21.30
N LYS A 98 -2.27 -2.20 -22.15
CA LYS A 98 -1.19 -2.24 -23.14
C LYS A 98 -1.48 -1.13 -24.16
N GLU A 99 -0.49 -0.27 -24.43
CA GLU A 99 -0.38 0.41 -25.73
C GLU A 99 -0.21 -0.63 -26.85
#